data_AF-A0A0A0DIZ7-F1
#
_entry.id   AF-A0A0A0DIZ7-F1
#
_cell.length_a   1.000
_cell.length_b   1.000
_cell.length_c   1.000
_cell.angle_alpha   90.00
_cell.angle_beta   90.00
_cell.angle_gamma   90.00
#
_symmetry.space_group_name_H-M   'P 1'
#
loop_
_entity.id
_entity.type
_entity.pdbx_description
1 polymer ?
#
loop_
_entity_poly.entity_id
_entity_poly.type
_entity_poly.pdbx_seq_one_letter_code
_entity_poly.pdbx_strand_id
1 'polypeptide(L)'
;MEIGKPVEQVTPAEGVKNLVVEQPRLDVVTEALPFNTVERENAQLPKGTRKVVQEGKDGEKTTLVEVTIENGQETSRVTRDSFVSKDPVNQIVEVGTKEEQPTQPSKPDAPVKPVTPAKLGQTNEARATLPNTGTVADSASLMGLLLALTGLFLMKKKENGEN
;
A
#
# COMPACT_ATOMS: atom_id res chain seq x y z
N MET A 1 -76.31 63.57 3.53
CA MET A 1 -74.93 63.42 4.02
C MET A 1 -74.79 61.99 4.49
N GLU A 2 -74.13 61.12 3.73
CA GLU A 2 -73.70 59.80 4.22
C GLU A 2 -72.17 59.79 4.16
N ILE A 3 -71.55 59.72 5.33
CA ILE A 3 -70.11 59.75 5.51
C ILE A 3 -69.63 58.32 5.27
N GLY A 4 -68.93 58.11 4.15
CA GLY A 4 -68.33 56.81 3.81
C GLY A 4 -67.37 56.35 4.90
N LYS A 5 -67.44 55.05 5.23
CA LYS A 5 -66.58 54.40 6.23
C LYS A 5 -65.09 54.65 5.90
N PRO A 6 -64.22 54.85 6.90
CA PRO A 6 -62.80 55.06 6.65
C PRO A 6 -62.20 53.79 6.03
N VAL A 7 -61.51 53.96 4.91
CA VAL A 7 -60.72 52.88 4.30
C VAL A 7 -59.45 52.74 5.14
N GLU A 8 -59.39 51.73 5.99
CA GLU A 8 -58.14 51.36 6.67
C GLU A 8 -57.16 50.83 5.62
N GLN A 9 -56.14 51.62 5.28
CA GLN A 9 -54.99 51.13 4.54
C GLN A 9 -54.20 50.19 5.45
N VAL A 10 -54.30 48.88 5.17
CA VAL A 10 -53.42 47.88 5.78
C VAL A 10 -52.09 47.88 5.06
N THR A 11 -51.18 48.76 5.47
CA THR A 11 -49.76 48.62 5.09
C THR A 11 -49.28 47.26 5.61
N PRO A 12 -48.74 46.36 4.78
CA PRO A 12 -48.12 45.13 5.28
C PRO A 12 -47.04 45.54 6.28
N ALA A 13 -47.10 44.99 7.51
CA ALA A 13 -46.00 45.16 8.45
C ALA A 13 -44.71 44.74 7.75
N GLU A 14 -43.68 45.61 7.79
CA GLU A 14 -42.39 45.38 7.15
C GLU A 14 -41.93 43.93 7.36
N GLY A 15 -41.61 43.24 6.26
CA GLY A 15 -41.04 41.89 6.29
C GLY A 15 -39.75 41.85 7.11
N VAL A 16 -39.35 40.64 7.53
CA VAL A 16 -38.17 40.36 8.36
C VAL A 16 -36.96 41.20 7.89
N LYS A 17 -36.54 42.17 8.70
CA LYS A 17 -35.58 43.22 8.31
C LYS A 17 -34.17 42.69 8.00
N ASN A 18 -33.86 41.46 8.42
CA ASN A 18 -32.59 40.79 8.15
C ASN A 18 -32.86 39.43 7.50
N LEU A 19 -32.73 39.35 6.17
CA LEU A 19 -32.74 38.08 5.45
C LEU A 19 -31.41 37.37 5.71
N VAL A 20 -31.42 36.32 6.52
CA VAL A 20 -30.30 35.39 6.64
C VAL A 20 -30.42 34.38 5.51
N VAL A 21 -29.40 34.30 4.66
CA VAL A 21 -29.34 33.30 3.58
C VAL A 21 -28.54 32.11 4.08
N GLU A 22 -29.23 30.98 4.29
CA GLU A 22 -28.62 29.70 4.64
C GLU A 22 -28.32 28.89 3.37
N GLN A 23 -27.08 28.40 3.25
CA GLN A 23 -26.61 27.58 2.13
C GLN A 23 -25.88 26.35 2.68
N PRO A 24 -26.57 25.23 2.92
CA PRO A 24 -25.91 23.99 3.31
C PRO A 24 -25.16 23.39 2.12
N ARG A 25 -23.99 22.81 2.39
CA ARG A 25 -23.26 21.97 1.43
C ARG A 25 -22.80 20.68 2.09
N LEU A 26 -22.62 19.63 1.27
CA LEU A 26 -22.13 18.34 1.71
C LEU A 26 -20.64 18.21 1.35
N ASP A 27 -19.79 18.08 2.37
CA ASP A 27 -18.38 17.72 2.23
C ASP A 27 -18.20 16.21 2.33
N VAL A 28 -17.33 15.67 1.48
CA VAL A 28 -16.93 14.26 1.49
C VAL A 28 -15.50 14.20 1.98
N VAL A 29 -15.30 13.64 3.17
CA VAL A 29 -13.98 13.45 3.77
C VAL A 29 -13.62 11.98 3.67
N THR A 30 -12.50 11.68 3.02
CA THR A 30 -11.98 10.31 2.90
C THR A 30 -10.69 10.18 3.72
N GLU A 31 -10.64 9.14 4.55
CA GLU A 31 -9.51 8.79 5.38
C GLU A 31 -9.04 7.37 5.05
N ALA A 32 -7.72 7.14 5.10
CA ALA A 32 -7.17 5.79 4.93
C ALA A 32 -7.56 4.91 6.12
N LEU A 33 -8.03 3.70 5.83
CA LEU A 33 -8.34 2.68 6.83
C LEU A 33 -7.25 1.60 6.80
N PRO A 34 -6.36 1.53 7.82
CA PRO A 34 -5.17 0.69 7.75
C PRO A 34 -5.51 -0.80 7.67
N PHE A 35 -4.70 -1.56 6.92
CA PHE A 35 -4.81 -3.02 6.90
C PHE A 35 -4.20 -3.68 8.15
N ASN A 36 -4.63 -4.93 8.42
CA ASN A 36 -4.02 -5.75 9.46
C ASN A 36 -3.04 -6.76 8.85
N THR A 37 -2.07 -7.21 9.65
CA THR A 37 -1.22 -8.36 9.31
C THR A 37 -1.72 -9.61 10.01
N VAL A 38 -1.92 -10.68 9.24
CA VAL A 38 -2.30 -12.00 9.74
C VAL A 38 -1.14 -12.96 9.53
N GLU A 39 -0.64 -13.53 10.62
CA GLU A 39 0.37 -14.59 10.56
C GLU A 39 -0.29 -15.96 10.44
N ARG A 40 0.25 -16.82 9.57
CA ARG A 40 -0.19 -18.21 9.39
C ARG A 40 1.02 -19.14 9.44
N GLU A 41 0.95 -20.21 10.20
CA GLU A 41 2.01 -21.20 10.21
C GLU A 41 2.02 -21.99 8.90
N ASN A 42 3.22 -22.29 8.39
CA ASN A 42 3.41 -23.12 7.20
C ASN A 42 4.49 -24.18 7.44
N ALA A 43 4.07 -25.45 7.52
CA ALA A 43 4.95 -26.60 7.71
C ALA A 43 5.79 -26.96 6.48
N GLN A 44 5.59 -26.29 5.34
CA GLN A 44 6.45 -26.43 4.16
C GLN A 44 7.63 -25.46 4.18
N LEU A 45 7.53 -24.36 4.93
CA LEU A 45 8.61 -23.38 5.08
C LEU A 45 9.54 -23.78 6.23
N PRO A 46 10.88 -23.71 6.04
CA PRO A 46 11.84 -23.96 7.10
C PRO A 46 11.57 -23.08 8.33
N LYS A 47 11.74 -23.65 9.51
CA LYS A 47 11.54 -22.94 10.78
C LYS A 47 12.35 -21.64 10.81
N GLY A 48 11.70 -20.56 11.23
CA GLY A 48 12.30 -19.21 11.27
C GLY A 48 12.25 -18.44 9.96
N THR A 49 11.81 -19.05 8.85
CA THR A 49 11.56 -18.33 7.59
C THR A 49 10.22 -17.60 7.67
N ARG A 50 10.16 -16.37 7.15
CA ARG A 50 8.91 -15.61 7.00
C ARG A 50 8.72 -15.25 5.53
N LYS A 51 7.50 -15.39 5.03
CA LYS A 51 7.16 -15.07 3.64
C LYS A 51 5.84 -14.32 3.58
N VAL A 52 5.83 -13.13 2.97
CA VAL A 52 4.57 -12.45 2.63
C VAL A 52 3.96 -13.19 1.43
N VAL A 53 2.73 -13.69 1.60
CA VAL A 53 1.99 -14.40 0.54
C VAL A 53 0.82 -13.58 0.00
N GLN A 54 0.39 -12.56 0.74
CA GLN A 54 -0.54 -11.56 0.29
C GLN A 54 -0.10 -10.20 0.84
N GLU A 55 0.13 -9.24 -0.05
CA GLU A 55 0.42 -7.85 0.34
C GLU A 55 -0.82 -7.19 0.94
N GLY A 56 -0.61 -6.41 2.00
CA GLY A 56 -1.66 -5.60 2.59
C GLY A 56 -1.99 -4.37 1.75
N LYS A 57 -3.24 -3.92 1.80
CA LYS A 57 -3.67 -2.67 1.18
C LYS A 57 -4.66 -1.96 2.08
N ASP A 58 -4.42 -0.68 2.33
CA ASP A 58 -5.34 0.14 3.09
C ASP A 58 -6.69 0.25 2.36
N GLY A 59 -7.74 0.21 3.17
CA GLY A 59 -9.09 0.56 2.78
C GLY A 59 -9.31 2.06 2.87
N GLU A 60 -10.58 2.45 2.77
CA GLU A 60 -11.01 3.85 2.85
C GLU A 60 -12.25 3.94 3.72
N LYS A 61 -12.28 4.97 4.57
CA LYS A 61 -13.45 5.38 5.34
C LYS A 61 -13.91 6.72 4.80
N THR A 62 -15.18 6.82 4.44
CA THR A 62 -15.78 8.05 3.95
C THR A 62 -16.76 8.59 4.99
N THR A 63 -16.61 9.88 5.30
CA THR A 63 -17.49 10.62 6.20
C THR A 63 -18.19 11.72 5.41
N LEU A 64 -19.52 11.73 5.48
CA LEU A 64 -20.36 12.77 4.87
C LEU A 64 -20.66 13.84 5.91
N VAL A 65 -20.23 15.07 5.63
CA VAL A 65 -20.29 16.19 6.57
C VAL A 65 -21.14 17.30 5.97
N GLU A 66 -22.27 17.61 6.59
CA GLU A 66 -23.06 18.78 6.21
C GLU A 66 -22.50 20.02 6.88
N VAL A 67 -22.19 21.03 6.07
CA VAL A 67 -21.67 22.32 6.51
C VAL A 67 -22.72 23.37 6.23
N THR A 68 -23.20 24.04 7.29
CA THR A 68 -24.15 25.15 7.19
C THR A 68 -23.39 26.46 7.05
N ILE A 69 -23.77 27.25 6.06
CA ILE A 69 -23.17 28.55 5.77
C ILE A 69 -24.29 29.60 5.85
N GLU A 70 -24.12 30.60 6.70
CA GLU A 70 -25.02 31.74 6.79
C GLU A 70 -24.28 33.00 6.36
N ASN A 71 -24.85 33.72 5.40
CA ASN A 71 -24.26 34.96 4.88
C ASN A 71 -22.78 34.81 4.44
N GLY A 72 -22.41 33.65 3.92
CA GLY A 72 -21.05 33.33 3.46
C GLY A 72 -20.08 32.86 4.56
N GLN A 73 -20.49 32.80 5.83
CA GLN A 73 -19.69 32.29 6.93
C GLN A 73 -20.19 30.90 7.36
N GLU A 74 -19.28 29.95 7.55
CA GLU A 74 -19.62 28.65 8.15
C GLU A 74 -20.10 28.85 9.59
N THR A 75 -21.32 28.37 9.90
CA THR A 75 -21.92 28.45 11.24
C THR A 75 -22.02 27.09 11.92
N SER A 76 -22.06 25.99 11.17
CA SER A 76 -22.19 24.65 11.73
C SER A 76 -21.56 23.58 10.84
N ARG A 77 -21.13 22.49 11.47
CA ARG A 77 -20.63 21.27 10.83
C ARG A 77 -21.21 20.05 11.53
N VAL A 78 -21.93 19.22 10.78
CA VAL A 78 -22.62 18.04 11.32
C VAL A 78 -22.30 16.81 10.48
N THR A 79 -21.72 15.78 11.10
CA THR A 79 -21.57 14.47 10.45
C THR A 79 -22.93 13.84 10.23
N ARG A 80 -23.24 13.52 8.97
CA ARG A 80 -24.50 12.89 8.57
C ARG A 80 -24.36 11.38 8.44
N ASP A 81 -23.23 10.91 7.93
CA ASP A 81 -22.94 9.48 7.79
C ASP A 81 -21.44 9.22 7.82
N SER A 82 -21.07 7.98 8.15
CA SER A 82 -19.70 7.48 8.13
C SER A 82 -19.71 5.99 7.86
N PHE A 83 -19.09 5.58 6.76
CA PHE A 83 -19.03 4.17 6.36
C PHE A 83 -17.66 3.81 5.77
N VAL A 84 -17.36 2.51 5.77
CA VAL A 84 -16.20 1.97 5.06
C VAL A 84 -16.56 1.96 3.57
N SER A 85 -15.92 2.82 2.79
CA SER A 85 -16.16 2.94 1.35
C SER A 85 -15.31 1.94 0.55
N LYS A 86 -14.23 1.43 1.15
CA LYS A 86 -13.40 0.36 0.61
C LYS A 86 -12.81 -0.47 1.74
N ASP A 87 -13.03 -1.77 1.71
CA ASP A 87 -12.48 -2.65 2.74
C ASP A 87 -10.94 -2.76 2.63
N PRO A 88 -10.22 -2.76 3.77
CA PRO A 88 -8.80 -3.03 3.78
C PRO A 88 -8.54 -4.50 3.43
N VAL A 89 -7.45 -4.73 2.71
CA VAL A 89 -6.96 -6.07 2.39
C VAL A 89 -5.85 -6.41 3.37
N ASN A 90 -6.04 -7.44 4.20
CA ASN A 90 -5.02 -7.85 5.15
C ASN A 90 -3.75 -8.34 4.46
N GLN A 91 -2.60 -8.03 5.05
CA GLN A 91 -1.34 -8.67 4.70
C GLN A 91 -1.32 -10.07 5.31
N ILE A 92 -0.91 -11.08 4.56
CA ILE A 92 -0.75 -12.45 5.07
C ILE A 92 0.73 -12.80 5.04
N VAL A 93 1.27 -13.12 6.21
CA VAL A 93 2.65 -13.57 6.40
C VAL A 93 2.64 -15.01 6.84
N GLU A 94 3.26 -15.88 6.06
CA GLU A 94 3.50 -17.26 6.46
C GLU A 94 4.79 -17.37 7.28
N VAL A 95 4.69 -18.07 8.40
CA VAL A 95 5.82 -18.35 9.30
C VAL A 95 6.14 -19.83 9.22
N GLY A 96 7.39 -20.16 8.87
CA GLY A 96 7.81 -21.54 8.72
C GLY A 96 7.90 -22.28 10.05
N THR A 97 7.41 -23.52 10.05
CA THR A 97 7.43 -24.43 11.20
C THR A 97 8.10 -25.76 10.88
N LYS A 98 8.66 -25.93 9.67
CA LYS A 98 9.35 -27.15 9.28
C LYS A 98 10.69 -27.27 10.00
N GLU A 99 10.79 -28.25 10.89
CA GLU A 99 12.05 -28.62 11.53
C GLU A 99 13.04 -29.20 10.50
N GLU A 100 14.32 -28.88 10.64
CA GLU A 100 15.37 -29.53 9.88
C GLU A 100 15.53 -30.98 10.36
N GLN A 101 15.52 -31.93 9.43
CA GLN A 101 15.87 -33.31 9.78
C GLN A 101 17.36 -33.34 10.12
N PRO A 102 17.77 -34.05 11.21
CA PRO A 102 19.17 -34.24 11.51
C PRO A 102 19.86 -34.82 10.26
N THR A 103 20.88 -34.13 9.77
CA THR A 103 21.77 -34.71 8.76
C THR A 103 22.41 -35.94 9.40
N GLN A 104 21.95 -37.14 9.00
CA GLN A 104 22.66 -38.36 9.36
C GLN A 104 24.10 -38.23 8.82
N PRO A 105 25.13 -38.46 9.66
CA PRO A 105 26.49 -38.49 9.16
C PRO A 105 26.55 -39.56 8.07
N SER A 106 26.96 -39.16 6.86
CA SER A 106 27.29 -40.09 5.79
C SER A 106 28.29 -41.10 6.37
N LYS A 107 27.86 -42.37 6.41
CA LYS A 107 28.68 -43.50 6.83
C LYS A 107 30.07 -43.38 6.18
N PRO A 108 31.18 -43.53 6.92
CA PRO A 108 32.51 -43.58 6.31
C PRO A 108 32.51 -44.62 5.21
N ASP A 109 32.94 -44.24 4.01
CA ASP A 109 33.13 -45.16 2.89
C ASP A 109 33.89 -46.38 3.41
N ALA A 110 33.28 -47.56 3.22
CA ALA A 110 33.90 -48.81 3.61
C ALA A 110 35.26 -48.93 2.89
N PRO A 111 36.26 -49.58 3.51
CA PRO A 111 37.60 -49.66 2.93
C PRO A 111 37.54 -50.35 1.56
N VAL A 112 37.98 -49.65 0.52
CA VAL A 112 38.17 -50.23 -0.81
C VAL A 112 39.21 -51.35 -0.68
N LYS A 113 38.83 -52.58 -1.06
CA LYS A 113 39.73 -53.75 -1.05
C LYS A 113 40.94 -53.50 -1.97
N PRO A 114 42.14 -54.05 -1.68
CA PRO A 114 43.34 -53.75 -2.44
C PRO A 114 43.29 -54.39 -3.83
N VAL A 115 43.50 -53.60 -4.88
CA VAL A 115 43.94 -54.10 -6.19
C VAL A 115 45.47 -54.15 -6.22
N THR A 116 46.02 -55.33 -6.50
CA THR A 116 47.46 -55.62 -6.63
C THR A 116 48.00 -55.10 -7.98
N PRO A 117 49.30 -54.73 -8.10
CA PRO A 117 49.72 -53.53 -8.82
C PRO A 117 50.30 -53.77 -10.23
N ALA A 118 50.19 -52.75 -11.08
CA ALA A 118 51.10 -52.53 -12.21
C ALA A 118 51.90 -51.23 -11.99
N LYS A 119 53.17 -51.29 -12.38
CA LYS A 119 54.33 -50.57 -11.84
C LYS A 119 54.63 -49.25 -12.58
N LEU A 120 54.81 -48.20 -11.76
CA LEU A 120 55.71 -47.02 -11.81
C LEU A 120 55.76 -46.08 -13.03
N GLY A 121 55.46 -44.81 -12.73
CA GLY A 121 55.98 -43.62 -13.39
C GLY A 121 55.67 -42.34 -12.59
N GLN A 122 56.62 -41.94 -11.73
CA GLN A 122 56.98 -40.62 -11.13
C GLN A 122 56.10 -39.37 -11.46
N THR A 123 55.88 -38.34 -10.65
CA THR A 123 56.26 -37.85 -9.30
C THR A 123 55.49 -36.52 -9.11
N ASN A 124 55.20 -36.17 -7.85
CA ASN A 124 55.11 -34.82 -7.25
C ASN A 124 53.83 -34.55 -6.46
N GLU A 125 54.09 -34.28 -5.19
CA GLU A 125 53.19 -34.04 -4.08
C GLU A 125 52.56 -32.65 -4.17
N ALA A 126 51.27 -32.53 -3.86
CA ALA A 126 50.70 -31.45 -3.04
C ALA A 126 49.19 -31.65 -2.88
N ARG A 127 48.76 -31.90 -1.65
CA ARG A 127 47.38 -32.05 -1.23
C ARG A 127 46.79 -30.65 -0.97
N ALA A 128 45.76 -30.23 -1.70
CA ALA A 128 44.83 -29.20 -1.26
C ALA A 128 43.49 -29.28 -2.02
N THR A 129 42.47 -29.73 -1.29
CA THR A 129 41.04 -29.34 -1.38
C THR A 129 40.36 -29.26 -2.76
N LEU A 130 39.41 -30.16 -2.99
CA LEU A 130 38.36 -29.97 -4.01
C LEU A 130 37.44 -28.81 -3.58
N PRO A 131 37.07 -27.90 -4.51
CA PRO A 131 36.09 -26.87 -4.23
C PRO A 131 34.67 -27.49 -4.26
N ASN A 132 33.83 -27.11 -3.30
CA ASN A 132 32.38 -27.12 -3.52
C ASN A 132 31.97 -25.65 -3.68
N THR A 133 32.18 -25.13 -4.89
CA THR A 133 31.66 -23.82 -5.27
C THR A 133 30.15 -23.89 -5.21
N GLY A 134 29.57 -23.13 -4.28
CA GLY A 134 28.18 -22.75 -4.37
C GLY A 134 27.90 -22.18 -5.76
N THR A 135 26.70 -22.42 -6.26
CA THR A 135 26.14 -21.67 -7.36
C THR A 135 25.92 -20.23 -6.88
N VAL A 136 26.99 -19.44 -6.88
CA VAL A 136 26.93 -18.00 -6.98
C VAL A 136 26.58 -17.63 -8.41
N ALA A 137 25.73 -16.63 -8.50
CA ALA A 137 25.34 -15.92 -9.69
C ALA A 137 26.54 -15.63 -10.60
N ASP A 138 26.41 -16.05 -11.86
CA ASP A 138 27.24 -15.55 -12.94
C ASP A 138 26.91 -14.07 -13.14
N SER A 139 27.89 -13.21 -12.85
CA SER A 139 27.82 -11.76 -13.04
C SER A 139 29.01 -11.34 -13.89
N ALA A 140 28.85 -11.46 -15.21
CA ALA A 140 29.71 -10.82 -16.20
C ALA A 140 28.95 -10.53 -17.51
N SER A 141 28.18 -9.45 -17.51
CA SER A 141 28.06 -8.59 -18.70
C SER A 141 27.84 -7.15 -18.26
N LEU A 142 28.97 -6.48 -18.06
CA LEU A 142 29.08 -5.04 -17.99
C LEU A 142 29.37 -4.55 -19.42
N MET A 143 28.44 -3.76 -19.97
CA MET A 143 28.58 -2.73 -21.02
C MET A 143 27.51 -2.84 -22.11
N GLY A 144 26.42 -2.12 -21.85
CA GLY A 144 25.40 -1.74 -22.83
C GLY A 144 24.80 -0.41 -22.43
N LEU A 145 25.61 0.65 -22.51
CA LEU A 145 25.14 2.04 -22.52
C LEU A 145 24.23 2.22 -23.73
N LEU A 146 22.93 2.44 -23.53
CA LEU A 146 22.11 3.18 -24.49
C LEU A 146 21.12 4.08 -23.74
N LEU A 147 21.47 5.36 -23.73
CA LEU A 147 20.59 6.49 -23.45
C LEU A 147 19.42 6.48 -24.44
N ALA A 148 18.18 6.47 -23.96
CA ALA A 148 17.04 6.99 -24.70
C ALA A 148 15.86 7.36 -23.79
N LEU A 149 15.72 8.68 -23.55
CA LEU A 149 14.47 9.44 -23.40
C LEU A 149 13.67 9.19 -22.09
N THR A 150 13.91 9.92 -21.01
CA THR A 150 13.50 11.33 -20.83
C THR A 150 12.71 11.93 -22.01
N GLY A 151 11.40 11.69 -22.08
CA GLY A 151 10.45 12.75 -22.43
C GLY A 151 9.89 13.27 -21.11
N LEU A 152 10.23 14.46 -20.61
CA LEU A 152 10.00 15.78 -21.19
C LEU A 152 8.58 15.93 -21.76
N PHE A 153 7.56 15.70 -20.93
CA PHE A 153 6.25 16.33 -21.15
C PHE A 153 6.28 17.73 -20.52
N LEU A 154 6.81 18.67 -21.29
CA LEU A 154 6.72 20.11 -21.05
C LEU A 154 5.29 20.60 -21.35
N MET A 155 4.80 21.44 -20.46
CA MET A 155 3.97 22.63 -20.75
C MET A 155 2.52 22.41 -21.24
N LYS A 156 1.57 22.63 -20.32
CA LYS A 156 0.43 23.51 -20.62
C LYS A 156 0.01 24.33 -19.40
N LYS A 157 0.85 25.30 -19.04
CA LYS A 157 0.40 26.52 -18.38
C LYS A 157 -0.40 27.32 -19.41
N LYS A 158 -1.70 27.47 -19.18
CA LYS A 158 -2.51 28.54 -19.76
C LYS A 158 -3.25 29.23 -18.62
N GLU A 159 -2.57 30.20 -18.01
CA GLU A 159 -3.25 31.37 -17.46
C GLU A 159 -3.82 32.13 -18.66
N ASN A 160 -5.14 32.17 -18.76
CA ASN A 160 -5.87 33.35 -19.22
C ASN A 160 -6.64 33.78 -17.96
N GLY A 161 -6.40 34.95 -17.38
CA GLY A 161 -6.44 36.24 -18.05
C GLY A 161 -7.83 36.80 -17.82
N GLU A 162 -7.90 37.80 -16.94
CA GLU A 162 -9.07 38.62 -16.62
C GLU A 162 -9.87 39.01 -17.87
N ASN A 163 -11.19 38.89 -17.75
CA ASN A 163 -12.15 39.96 -18.08
C ASN A 163 -13.48 39.67 -17.38
#